data_AF-A0A3L6JFC7-F1
#
_entry.id   AF-A0A3L6JFC7-F1
#
_cell.length_a   1.000
_cell.length_b   1.000
_cell.length_c   1.000
_cell.angle_alpha   90.00
_cell.angle_beta   90.00
_cell.angle_gamma   90.00
#
_symmetry.space_group_name_H-M   'P 1'
#
loop_
_entity.id
_entity.type
_entity.pdbx_description
1 polymer ?
#
loop_
_entity_poly.entity_id
_entity_poly.type
_entity_poly.pdbx_seq_one_letter_code
_entity_poly.pdbx_strand_id
1 'polypeptide(L)'
;MLIVRAVEDQPSRGIRKGDEFRLYIVDAHHHMGKEKSHRNTPSGAYAFYSQLWFEMQKLAKALREEDALLFEPIGIAAGDFADRCFKSQKSWERLNHGWLVDRTVVFPYTDDYSTPESANEPSFRVSNDKIAGWTTRAPHSTRLVGFARVNPLDGAGNRNAAVGELERSVLSLGLRGLKLHPLAQLFLDSIEGELTRKVVKRAGELGIPVIFDTRNIGTVIRIKSLVESIRNDPNCGTAIRGLRVILAHCGMSPGDPHLFDALRDPAIFAETSTLHDLDVPVLFESAIERLGRLGTPWSEKILFGTDYSFLSIQAADVILYLLSRKFSGTLTDVQRILGGNALMLVQRPFATTGGAPTPPVEYVCLDNDGSRQILLENSLLSLITQDVWDLSSLDLMLPPNGTWPELSPISRGGFNGVYLDSYVLSLRARTGNREIHVWIRKGPNSSLTCSLLSTSGMIRLETTQNASQSINPVLMRSLRDHSIALKTGKDLQDHVLSYFD
;
A
#
# COMPACT_ATOMS: atom_id res chain seq x y z
N MET A 1 2.57 -9.45 10.00
CA MET A 1 3.94 -8.98 10.25
C MET A 1 4.84 -10.17 10.46
N LEU A 2 5.93 -10.22 9.73
CA LEU A 2 6.98 -11.22 9.87
C LEU A 2 7.83 -10.91 11.12
N ILE A 3 8.06 -11.91 11.97
CA ILE A 3 8.96 -11.81 13.12
C ILE A 3 10.28 -12.47 12.76
N VAL A 4 11.36 -11.72 12.89
CA VAL A 4 12.72 -12.18 12.61
C VAL A 4 13.62 -12.05 13.84
N ARG A 5 14.61 -12.93 13.96
CA ARG A 5 15.56 -12.95 15.07
C ARG A 5 16.99 -12.80 14.57
N ALA A 6 17.75 -11.88 15.14
CA ALA A 6 19.16 -11.72 14.83
C ALA A 6 19.96 -12.97 15.27
N VAL A 7 20.77 -13.53 14.37
CA VAL A 7 21.55 -14.75 14.67
C VAL A 7 22.92 -14.47 15.32
N GLU A 8 23.38 -13.22 15.24
CA GLU A 8 24.65 -12.74 15.77
C GLU A 8 24.59 -11.28 16.23
N ASP A 9 25.62 -10.84 16.93
CA ASP A 9 25.77 -9.44 17.35
C ASP A 9 26.19 -8.56 16.17
N GLN A 10 25.54 -7.41 16.02
CA GLN A 10 25.94 -6.35 15.09
C GLN A 10 26.16 -5.05 15.88
N PRO A 11 27.32 -4.88 16.56
CA PRO A 11 27.56 -3.77 17.48
C PRO A 11 27.45 -2.39 16.82
N SER A 12 27.86 -2.27 15.56
CA SER A 12 27.75 -1.03 14.77
C SER A 12 26.31 -0.58 14.54
N ARG A 13 25.34 -1.48 14.71
CA ARG A 13 23.90 -1.23 14.59
C ARG A 13 23.16 -1.32 15.92
N GLY A 14 23.86 -1.62 17.02
CA GLY A 14 23.24 -1.81 18.33
C GLY A 14 22.30 -3.01 18.42
N ILE A 15 22.44 -4.01 17.52
CA ILE A 15 21.65 -5.24 17.49
C ILE A 15 22.44 -6.34 18.19
N ARG A 16 21.78 -7.06 19.11
CA ARG A 16 22.36 -8.22 19.80
C ARG A 16 21.81 -9.52 19.24
N LYS A 17 22.60 -10.58 19.31
CA LYS A 17 22.14 -11.93 19.02
C LYS A 17 20.89 -12.25 19.85
N GLY A 18 19.87 -12.78 19.19
CA GLY A 18 18.59 -13.10 19.81
C GLY A 18 17.61 -11.93 19.91
N ASP A 19 18.00 -10.69 19.56
CA ASP A 19 17.02 -9.61 19.43
C ASP A 19 16.00 -9.97 18.33
N GLU A 20 14.72 -9.78 18.62
CA GLU A 20 13.61 -10.05 17.72
C GLU A 20 13.04 -8.74 17.15
N PHE A 21 12.66 -8.74 15.88
CA PHE A 21 12.15 -7.57 15.16
C PHE A 21 10.87 -7.92 14.42
N ARG A 22 10.01 -6.91 14.20
CA ARG A 22 8.78 -7.04 13.40
C ARG A 22 8.96 -6.33 12.07
N LEU A 23 8.74 -7.06 10.98
CA LEU A 23 8.72 -6.53 9.62
C LEU A 23 7.29 -6.46 9.11
N TYR A 24 6.87 -5.27 8.69
CA TYR A 24 5.59 -5.04 8.03
C TYR A 24 5.74 -5.29 6.54
N ILE A 25 4.95 -6.20 5.97
CA ILE A 25 5.07 -6.61 4.57
C ILE A 25 3.85 -6.17 3.77
N VAL A 26 4.10 -5.53 2.63
CA VAL A 26 3.08 -5.17 1.63
C VAL A 26 3.43 -5.83 0.30
N ASP A 27 2.53 -6.66 -0.19
CA ASP A 27 2.59 -7.18 -1.55
C ASP A 27 2.09 -6.11 -2.52
N ALA A 28 2.99 -5.45 -3.23
CA ALA A 28 2.65 -4.35 -4.15
C ALA A 28 2.10 -4.84 -5.51
N HIS A 29 2.07 -6.15 -5.77
CA HIS A 29 1.59 -6.68 -7.04
C HIS A 29 0.85 -8.00 -6.87
N HIS A 30 -0.48 -7.95 -6.95
CA HIS A 30 -1.35 -9.12 -6.84
C HIS A 30 -2.56 -9.01 -7.77
N HIS A 31 -2.96 -10.10 -8.41
CA HIS A 31 -4.10 -10.16 -9.31
C HIS A 31 -5.31 -10.83 -8.65
N MET A 32 -6.48 -10.23 -8.76
CA MET A 32 -7.75 -10.80 -8.32
C MET A 32 -8.81 -10.68 -9.43
N GLY A 33 -9.75 -11.62 -9.45
CA GLY A 33 -10.76 -11.72 -10.50
C GLY A 33 -10.90 -13.16 -11.00
N LYS A 34 -11.41 -13.31 -12.22
CA LYS A 34 -11.68 -14.62 -12.81
C LYS A 34 -11.26 -14.62 -14.28
N GLU A 35 -10.35 -15.51 -14.65
CA GLU A 35 -9.95 -15.75 -16.03
C GLU A 35 -10.20 -17.23 -16.36
N LYS A 36 -11.22 -17.51 -17.16
CA LYS A 36 -11.66 -18.86 -17.52
C LYS A 36 -11.96 -19.71 -16.27
N SER A 37 -11.23 -20.82 -16.08
CA SER A 37 -11.34 -21.69 -14.91
C SER A 37 -10.58 -21.15 -13.69
N HIS A 38 -9.67 -20.21 -13.90
CA HIS A 38 -8.86 -19.66 -12.83
C HIS A 38 -9.58 -18.51 -12.11
N ARG A 39 -9.60 -18.56 -10.79
CA ARG A 39 -10.26 -17.54 -9.96
C ARG A 39 -9.40 -17.25 -8.75
N ASN A 40 -9.08 -15.97 -8.55
CA ASN A 40 -8.50 -15.49 -7.31
C ASN A 40 -9.42 -14.48 -6.62
N THR A 41 -9.55 -14.63 -5.31
CA THR A 41 -10.41 -13.83 -4.44
C THR A 41 -9.63 -13.48 -3.17
N PRO A 42 -10.12 -12.61 -2.29
CA PRO A 42 -9.45 -12.34 -1.01
C PRO A 42 -9.09 -13.60 -0.21
N SER A 43 -9.96 -14.61 -0.20
CA SER A 43 -9.67 -15.88 0.46
C SER A 43 -8.51 -16.65 -0.20
N GLY A 44 -8.38 -16.56 -1.52
CA GLY A 44 -7.29 -17.19 -2.28
C GLY A 44 -5.95 -16.53 -1.94
N ALA A 45 -5.92 -15.19 -1.90
CA ALA A 45 -4.73 -14.44 -1.48
C ALA A 45 -4.27 -14.80 -0.06
N TYR A 46 -5.19 -14.86 0.90
CA TYR A 46 -4.83 -15.20 2.28
C TYR A 46 -4.34 -16.64 2.42
N ALA A 47 -4.96 -17.58 1.70
CA ALA A 47 -4.50 -18.96 1.64
C ALA A 47 -3.09 -19.07 1.02
N PHE A 48 -2.85 -18.31 -0.05
CA PHE A 48 -1.53 -18.21 -0.67
C PHE A 48 -0.47 -17.71 0.33
N TYR A 49 -0.73 -16.64 1.07
CA TYR A 49 0.25 -16.14 2.05
C TYR A 49 0.51 -17.11 3.21
N SER A 50 -0.49 -17.92 3.60
CA SER A 50 -0.27 -19.03 4.54
C SER A 50 0.65 -20.09 3.95
N GLN A 51 0.45 -20.48 2.68
CA GLN A 51 1.32 -21.44 1.98
C GLN A 51 2.74 -20.90 1.81
N LEU A 52 2.86 -19.63 1.40
CA LEU A 52 4.15 -18.96 1.25
C LEU A 52 4.94 -18.95 2.56
N TRP A 53 4.28 -18.72 3.70
CA TRP A 53 4.92 -18.83 5.01
C TRP A 53 5.50 -20.23 5.26
N PHE A 54 4.74 -21.30 4.99
CA PHE A 54 5.22 -22.67 5.17
C PHE A 54 6.41 -23.01 4.26
N GLU A 55 6.36 -22.61 2.99
CA GLU A 55 7.48 -22.81 2.07
C GLU A 55 8.71 -22.00 2.50
N MET A 56 8.52 -20.75 2.92
CA MET A 56 9.60 -19.92 3.43
C MET A 56 10.24 -20.51 4.69
N GLN A 57 9.47 -21.11 5.60
CA GLN A 57 10.03 -21.81 6.77
C GLN A 57 10.89 -23.02 6.36
N LYS A 58 10.47 -23.78 5.36
CA LYS A 58 11.23 -24.92 4.83
C LYS A 58 12.55 -24.45 4.20
N LEU A 59 12.52 -23.40 3.38
CA LEU A 59 13.71 -22.82 2.77
C LEU A 59 14.66 -22.20 3.82
N ALA A 60 14.10 -21.47 4.79
CA ALA A 60 14.87 -20.87 5.88
C ALA A 60 15.61 -21.92 6.72
N LYS A 61 15.03 -23.11 6.91
CA LYS A 61 15.69 -24.22 7.60
C LYS A 61 16.98 -24.65 6.89
N ALA A 62 16.93 -24.82 5.56
CA ALA A 62 18.11 -25.17 4.77
C ALA A 62 19.18 -24.06 4.84
N LEU A 63 18.79 -22.79 4.66
CA LEU A 63 19.70 -21.66 4.76
C LEU A 63 20.33 -21.51 6.15
N ARG A 64 19.61 -21.89 7.21
CA ARG A 64 20.14 -21.90 8.57
C ARG A 64 21.19 -22.99 8.78
N GLU A 65 20.97 -24.18 8.20
CA GLU A 65 21.96 -25.28 8.23
C GLU A 65 23.25 -24.90 7.50
N GLU A 66 23.16 -24.01 6.51
CA GLU A 66 24.29 -23.42 5.77
C GLU A 66 24.87 -22.14 6.40
N ASP A 67 24.37 -21.68 7.55
CA ASP A 67 24.73 -20.39 8.18
C ASP A 67 24.61 -19.19 7.22
N ALA A 68 23.63 -19.21 6.31
CA ALA A 68 23.45 -18.19 5.27
C ALA A 68 22.57 -17.01 5.72
N LEU A 69 21.84 -17.13 6.84
CA LEU A 69 20.94 -16.09 7.34
C LEU A 69 21.62 -15.15 8.32
N LEU A 70 21.32 -13.85 8.23
CA LEU A 70 21.67 -12.86 9.26
C LEU A 70 20.49 -12.64 10.23
N PHE A 71 19.27 -12.80 9.72
CA PHE A 71 18.03 -12.77 10.49
C PHE A 71 17.19 -14.01 10.18
N GLU A 72 16.85 -14.78 11.20
CA GLU A 72 16.02 -15.98 11.06
C GLU A 72 14.53 -15.62 11.13
N PRO A 73 13.68 -16.01 10.16
CA PRO A 73 12.24 -15.86 10.30
C PRO A 73 11.71 -16.88 11.32
N ILE A 74 11.16 -16.39 12.43
CA ILE A 74 10.74 -17.23 13.58
C ILE A 74 9.23 -17.24 13.81
N GLY A 75 8.47 -16.32 13.23
CA GLY A 75 7.02 -16.27 13.40
C GLY A 75 6.31 -15.23 12.56
N ILE A 76 5.00 -15.20 12.67
CA ILE A 76 4.13 -14.19 12.08
C ILE A 76 3.12 -13.70 13.13
N ALA A 77 2.76 -12.42 13.08
CA ALA A 77 1.77 -11.81 13.95
C ALA A 77 0.86 -10.85 13.18
N ALA A 78 -0.43 -10.83 13.50
CA ALA A 78 -1.37 -9.88 12.93
C ALA A 78 -1.26 -8.50 13.60
N GLY A 79 -1.71 -7.45 12.92
CA GLY A 79 -1.91 -6.13 13.54
C GLY A 79 -3.19 -6.12 14.38
N ASP A 80 -3.16 -5.52 15.58
CA ASP A 80 -4.22 -5.64 16.60
C ASP A 80 -5.62 -5.28 16.08
N PHE A 81 -5.79 -4.06 15.54
CA PHE A 81 -7.09 -3.62 15.05
C PHE A 81 -7.61 -4.48 13.89
N ALA A 82 -6.75 -4.82 12.92
CA ALA A 82 -7.15 -5.64 11.79
C ALA A 82 -7.54 -7.06 12.23
N ASP A 83 -6.76 -7.68 13.13
CA ASP A 83 -7.08 -8.99 13.72
C ASP A 83 -8.43 -8.97 14.44
N ARG A 84 -8.68 -7.96 15.27
CA ARG A 84 -9.97 -7.76 15.96
C ARG A 84 -11.11 -7.52 14.98
N CYS A 85 -10.87 -6.78 13.89
CA CYS A 85 -11.84 -6.60 12.81
C CYS A 85 -12.22 -7.95 12.20
N PHE A 86 -11.26 -8.79 11.82
CA PHE A 86 -11.55 -10.13 11.30
C PHE A 86 -12.25 -11.03 12.33
N LYS A 87 -11.91 -10.94 13.62
CA LYS A 87 -12.57 -11.71 14.70
C LYS A 87 -13.97 -11.22 15.08
N SER A 88 -14.36 -10.03 14.64
CA SER A 88 -15.63 -9.41 15.04
C SER A 88 -16.86 -10.10 14.44
N GLN A 89 -16.70 -10.91 13.37
CA GLN A 89 -17.74 -11.79 12.84
C GLN A 89 -17.20 -13.18 12.53
N LYS A 90 -17.98 -14.22 12.81
CA LYS A 90 -17.62 -15.63 12.50
C LYS A 90 -17.30 -15.85 11.02
N SER A 91 -18.03 -15.18 10.12
CA SER A 91 -17.84 -15.29 8.68
C SER A 91 -16.52 -14.67 8.20
N TRP A 92 -15.98 -13.71 8.96
CA TRP A 92 -14.72 -13.02 8.72
C TRP A 92 -13.55 -13.74 9.40
N GLU A 93 -13.77 -14.30 10.58
CA GLU A 93 -12.73 -14.97 11.38
C GLU A 93 -12.08 -16.14 10.63
N ARG A 94 -12.85 -16.89 9.85
CA ARG A 94 -12.32 -17.96 8.97
C ARG A 94 -11.30 -17.47 7.92
N LEU A 95 -11.32 -16.17 7.61
CA LEU A 95 -10.41 -15.50 6.67
C LEU A 95 -9.22 -14.85 7.39
N ASN A 96 -9.13 -14.99 8.72
CA ASN A 96 -8.10 -14.38 9.56
C ASN A 96 -6.79 -15.20 9.56
N HIS A 97 -6.17 -15.33 8.39
CA HIS A 97 -4.91 -16.05 8.19
C HIS A 97 -4.06 -15.40 7.10
N GLY A 98 -2.88 -15.97 6.82
CA GLY A 98 -1.97 -15.43 5.82
C GLY A 98 -1.29 -14.13 6.24
N TRP A 99 -0.98 -13.98 7.54
CA TRP A 99 -0.37 -12.76 8.12
C TRP A 99 1.14 -12.61 7.88
N LEU A 100 1.72 -13.43 7.00
CA LEU A 100 3.04 -13.14 6.42
C LEU A 100 3.01 -11.78 5.72
N VAL A 101 1.95 -11.54 4.94
CA VAL A 101 1.71 -10.26 4.24
C VAL A 101 0.63 -9.48 4.96
N ASP A 102 0.96 -8.27 5.43
CA ASP A 102 0.06 -7.40 6.18
C ASP A 102 -0.94 -6.69 5.27
N ARG A 103 -0.48 -6.23 4.10
CA ARG A 103 -1.31 -5.62 3.07
C ARG A 103 -1.01 -6.09 1.66
N THR A 104 -2.00 -5.94 0.79
CA THR A 104 -1.90 -6.33 -0.61
C THR A 104 -2.48 -5.25 -1.51
N VAL A 105 -1.71 -4.80 -2.49
CA VAL A 105 -2.20 -4.03 -3.62
C VAL A 105 -2.74 -5.02 -4.65
N VAL A 106 -4.01 -4.84 -5.05
CA VAL A 106 -4.71 -5.79 -5.93
C VAL A 106 -5.19 -5.14 -7.23
N PHE A 107 -5.07 -5.87 -8.32
CA PHE A 107 -5.48 -5.46 -9.67
C PHE A 107 -6.43 -6.49 -10.31
N PRO A 108 -7.27 -6.08 -11.28
CA PRO A 108 -7.93 -7.01 -12.19
C PRO A 108 -6.96 -7.87 -13.02
N TYR A 109 -7.35 -9.11 -13.34
CA TYR A 109 -6.76 -9.88 -14.45
C TYR A 109 -7.12 -9.24 -15.81
N THR A 110 -6.60 -9.81 -16.90
CA THR A 110 -7.32 -9.80 -18.18
C THR A 110 -8.49 -10.78 -18.04
N ASP A 111 -9.43 -10.45 -17.16
CA ASP A 111 -10.48 -11.37 -16.73
C ASP A 111 -11.59 -11.52 -17.76
N ASP A 112 -12.46 -12.49 -17.50
CA ASP A 112 -13.73 -12.73 -18.20
C ASP A 112 -14.63 -11.48 -18.25
N TYR A 113 -14.33 -10.44 -17.46
CA TYR A 113 -15.10 -9.21 -17.32
C TYR A 113 -14.43 -7.99 -17.98
N SER A 114 -13.26 -8.19 -18.60
CA SER A 114 -12.47 -7.11 -19.16
C SER A 114 -13.01 -6.59 -20.50
N THR A 115 -13.73 -7.44 -21.25
CA THR A 115 -14.33 -7.10 -22.54
C THR A 115 -15.61 -6.27 -22.34
N PRO A 116 -15.74 -5.10 -22.98
CA PRO A 116 -16.95 -4.29 -22.86
C PRO A 116 -18.15 -4.94 -23.58
N GLU A 117 -19.37 -4.71 -23.07
CA GLU A 117 -20.61 -5.22 -23.71
C GLU A 117 -20.99 -4.40 -24.95
N SER A 118 -20.52 -3.15 -25.04
CA SER A 118 -20.72 -2.28 -26.19
C SER A 118 -19.45 -1.49 -26.53
N ALA A 119 -19.30 -1.06 -27.79
CA ALA A 119 -18.13 -0.32 -28.26
C ALA A 119 -17.89 1.03 -27.56
N ASN A 120 -18.87 1.53 -26.80
CA ASN A 120 -18.79 2.80 -26.07
C ASN A 120 -18.43 2.61 -24.60
N GLU A 121 -18.36 1.37 -24.10
CA GLU A 121 -17.99 1.09 -22.72
C GLU A 121 -16.47 0.89 -22.59
N PRO A 122 -15.87 1.40 -21.50
CA PRO A 122 -14.47 1.15 -21.24
C PRO A 122 -14.25 -0.32 -20.87
N SER A 123 -13.15 -0.89 -21.35
CA SER A 123 -12.67 -2.19 -20.91
C SER A 123 -12.43 -2.17 -19.40
N PHE A 124 -12.58 -3.32 -18.74
CA PHE A 124 -12.37 -3.51 -17.29
C PHE A 124 -13.36 -2.80 -16.35
N ARG A 125 -14.42 -2.15 -16.87
CA ARG A 125 -15.42 -1.47 -16.02
C ARG A 125 -15.97 -2.37 -14.91
N VAL A 126 -16.45 -3.56 -15.29
CA VAL A 126 -17.02 -4.55 -14.37
C VAL A 126 -15.93 -5.13 -13.45
N SER A 127 -14.71 -5.30 -13.95
CA SER A 127 -13.57 -5.77 -13.17
C SER A 127 -13.21 -4.78 -12.06
N ASN A 128 -13.19 -3.48 -12.36
CA ASN A 128 -12.95 -2.40 -11.41
C ASN A 128 -14.05 -2.36 -10.32
N ASP A 129 -15.32 -2.55 -10.70
CA ASP A 129 -16.43 -2.64 -9.73
C ASP A 129 -16.24 -3.80 -8.74
N LYS A 130 -15.73 -4.95 -9.22
CA LYS A 130 -15.44 -6.11 -8.38
C LYS A 130 -14.27 -5.88 -7.43
N ILE A 131 -13.17 -5.30 -7.93
CA ILE A 131 -12.02 -4.94 -7.09
C ILE A 131 -12.43 -3.95 -6.01
N ALA A 132 -13.21 -2.91 -6.35
CA ALA A 132 -13.74 -1.97 -5.39
C ALA A 132 -14.63 -2.67 -4.35
N GLY A 133 -15.48 -3.61 -4.80
CA GLY A 133 -16.34 -4.40 -3.93
C GLY A 133 -15.59 -5.26 -2.90
N TRP A 134 -14.34 -5.64 -3.15
CA TRP A 134 -13.51 -6.32 -2.14
C TRP A 134 -12.69 -5.35 -1.31
N THR A 135 -12.10 -4.33 -1.92
CA THR A 135 -11.08 -3.50 -1.26
C THR A 135 -11.64 -2.34 -0.46
N THR A 136 -12.93 -2.03 -0.61
CA THR A 136 -13.57 -0.88 0.05
C THR A 136 -14.60 -1.30 1.10
N ARG A 137 -14.54 -2.56 1.56
CA ARG A 137 -15.45 -3.12 2.57
C ARG A 137 -14.72 -4.00 3.58
N ALA A 138 -15.21 -3.98 4.82
CA ALA A 138 -14.75 -4.88 5.88
C ALA A 138 -15.02 -6.36 5.50
N PRO A 139 -14.18 -7.30 5.97
CA PRO A 139 -12.94 -7.05 6.72
C PRO A 139 -11.75 -6.74 5.80
N HIS A 140 -11.92 -6.94 4.49
CA HIS A 140 -10.86 -6.96 3.49
C HIS A 140 -10.17 -5.61 3.30
N SER A 141 -10.89 -4.50 3.43
CA SER A 141 -10.35 -3.13 3.36
C SER A 141 -9.31 -2.80 4.43
N THR A 142 -9.17 -3.62 5.47
CA THR A 142 -8.07 -3.51 6.44
C THR A 142 -6.73 -3.98 5.88
N ARG A 143 -6.76 -4.80 4.82
CA ARG A 143 -5.59 -5.47 4.22
C ARG A 143 -5.43 -5.19 2.72
N LEU A 144 -6.50 -4.95 1.98
CA LEU A 144 -6.47 -4.84 0.53
C LEU A 144 -6.57 -3.38 0.07
N VAL A 145 -5.75 -3.00 -0.91
CA VAL A 145 -5.78 -1.72 -1.59
C VAL A 145 -6.03 -1.95 -3.07
N GLY A 146 -7.19 -1.53 -3.57
CA GLY A 146 -7.59 -1.78 -4.95
C GLY A 146 -7.03 -0.73 -5.90
N PHE A 147 -6.49 -1.18 -7.03
CA PHE A 147 -6.07 -0.33 -8.14
C PHE A 147 -6.98 -0.58 -9.33
N ALA A 148 -7.30 0.48 -10.06
CA ALA A 148 -8.06 0.41 -11.29
C ALA A 148 -7.19 -0.20 -12.41
N ARG A 149 -7.84 -0.83 -13.38
CA ARG A 149 -7.23 -1.16 -14.67
C ARG A 149 -8.06 -0.51 -15.77
N VAL A 150 -7.38 0.05 -16.76
CA VAL A 150 -8.01 0.61 -17.97
C VAL A 150 -7.18 0.22 -19.18
N ASN A 151 -7.78 0.14 -20.35
CA ASN A 151 -7.03 0.03 -21.60
C ASN A 151 -6.88 1.43 -22.22
N PRO A 152 -5.65 1.95 -22.39
CA PRO A 152 -5.45 3.26 -23.02
C PRO A 152 -6.07 3.39 -24.42
N LEU A 153 -6.25 2.27 -25.13
CA LEU A 153 -6.84 2.24 -26.47
C LEU A 153 -8.37 2.35 -26.47
N ASP A 154 -9.03 2.27 -25.31
CA ASP A 154 -10.47 2.43 -25.21
C ASP A 154 -10.88 3.85 -25.66
N GLY A 155 -11.79 3.93 -26.63
CA GLY A 155 -12.30 5.19 -27.15
C GLY A 155 -11.42 5.85 -28.21
N ALA A 156 -10.66 5.08 -29.01
CA ALA A 156 -9.84 5.59 -30.13
C ALA A 156 -10.59 6.38 -31.25
N GLY A 157 -11.88 6.72 -31.06
CA GLY A 157 -12.67 7.61 -31.93
C GLY A 157 -13.65 8.55 -31.21
N ASN A 158 -13.76 8.50 -29.88
CA ASN A 158 -14.63 9.36 -29.07
C ASN A 158 -13.95 9.75 -27.74
N ARG A 159 -14.25 10.93 -27.19
CA ARG A 159 -13.46 11.56 -26.12
C ARG A 159 -13.26 10.66 -24.89
N ASN A 160 -12.03 10.20 -24.69
CA ASN A 160 -11.42 9.94 -23.37
C ASN A 160 -12.04 8.80 -22.51
N ALA A 161 -12.57 7.72 -23.10
CA ALA A 161 -13.22 6.62 -22.35
C ALA A 161 -12.33 6.00 -21.27
N ALA A 162 -11.06 5.69 -21.58
CA ALA A 162 -10.09 5.17 -20.61
C ALA A 162 -9.85 6.15 -19.43
N VAL A 163 -9.76 7.44 -19.73
CA VAL A 163 -9.59 8.49 -18.72
C VAL A 163 -10.84 8.64 -17.86
N GLY A 164 -12.04 8.62 -18.46
CA GLY A 164 -13.29 8.67 -17.74
C GLY A 164 -13.50 7.47 -16.81
N GLU A 165 -13.08 6.28 -17.24
CA GLU A 165 -13.12 5.09 -16.38
C GLU A 165 -12.11 5.16 -15.23
N LEU A 166 -10.92 5.69 -15.48
CA LEU A 166 -9.94 5.96 -14.42
C LEU A 166 -10.51 6.96 -13.40
N GLU A 167 -11.10 8.05 -13.87
CA GLU A 167 -11.74 9.06 -13.01
C GLU A 167 -12.86 8.44 -12.18
N ARG A 168 -13.77 7.69 -12.78
CA ARG A 168 -14.84 6.98 -12.07
C ARG A 168 -14.29 6.02 -11.03
N SER A 169 -13.28 5.24 -11.41
CA SER A 169 -12.66 4.25 -10.54
C SER A 169 -12.04 4.88 -9.29
N VAL A 170 -11.39 6.04 -9.43
CA VAL A 170 -10.76 6.73 -8.31
C VAL A 170 -11.78 7.55 -7.52
N LEU A 171 -12.56 8.38 -8.22
CA LEU A 171 -13.41 9.40 -7.59
C LEU A 171 -14.76 8.86 -7.12
N SER A 172 -15.27 7.77 -7.72
CA SER A 172 -16.56 7.18 -7.35
C SER A 172 -16.41 5.85 -6.64
N LEU A 173 -15.48 4.99 -7.07
CA LEU A 173 -15.25 3.70 -6.42
C LEU A 173 -14.22 3.75 -5.30
N GLY A 174 -13.35 4.76 -5.27
CA GLY A 174 -12.28 4.90 -4.28
C GLY A 174 -11.07 3.98 -4.49
N LEU A 175 -10.83 3.52 -5.72
CA LEU A 175 -9.59 2.82 -6.07
C LEU A 175 -8.40 3.78 -6.03
N ARG A 176 -7.23 3.28 -5.62
CA ARG A 176 -6.09 4.11 -5.15
C ARG A 176 -4.85 4.04 -6.03
N GLY A 177 -4.98 3.51 -7.24
CA GLY A 177 -3.89 3.39 -8.19
C GLY A 177 -4.35 2.88 -9.54
N LEU A 178 -3.43 2.76 -10.48
CA LEU A 178 -3.69 2.35 -11.85
C LEU A 178 -2.73 1.23 -12.26
N LYS A 179 -3.26 0.17 -12.87
CA LYS A 179 -2.51 -0.90 -13.53
C LYS A 179 -2.61 -0.76 -15.04
N LEU A 180 -1.47 -0.82 -15.72
CA LEU A 180 -1.34 -0.85 -17.17
C LEU A 180 -0.50 -2.06 -17.57
N HIS A 181 -0.94 -2.76 -18.61
CA HIS A 181 -0.27 -3.97 -19.11
C HIS A 181 -0.05 -3.86 -20.63
N PRO A 182 1.04 -3.20 -21.08
CA PRO A 182 1.30 -2.93 -22.50
C PRO A 182 1.18 -4.13 -23.43
N LEU A 183 1.72 -5.29 -23.01
CA LEU A 183 1.67 -6.51 -23.82
C LEU A 183 0.25 -7.09 -23.94
N ALA A 184 -0.43 -7.39 -22.83
CA ALA A 184 -1.78 -7.96 -22.83
C ALA A 184 -2.85 -7.00 -23.38
N GLN A 185 -2.61 -5.69 -23.34
CA GLN A 185 -3.51 -4.66 -23.88
C GLN A 185 -3.08 -4.16 -25.26
N LEU A 186 -2.07 -4.79 -25.88
CA LEU A 186 -1.63 -4.57 -27.26
C LEU A 186 -1.22 -3.13 -27.59
N PHE A 187 -0.53 -2.44 -26.67
CA PHE A 187 0.02 -1.10 -26.90
C PHE A 187 1.53 -0.99 -26.63
N LEU A 188 2.26 -2.11 -26.64
CA LEU A 188 3.71 -2.16 -26.38
C LEU A 188 4.53 -1.18 -27.24
N ASP A 189 4.18 -1.05 -28.53
CA ASP A 189 4.87 -0.17 -29.47
C ASP A 189 4.41 1.30 -29.43
N SER A 190 3.37 1.59 -28.64
CA SER A 190 2.74 2.90 -28.51
C SER A 190 2.63 3.37 -27.05
N ILE A 191 3.50 2.86 -26.17
CA ILE A 191 3.59 3.28 -24.76
C ILE A 191 3.77 4.81 -24.66
N GLU A 192 4.67 5.41 -25.45
CA GLU A 192 4.85 6.86 -25.49
C GLU A 192 3.74 7.63 -26.24
N GLY A 193 2.75 6.92 -26.79
CA GLY A 193 1.67 7.50 -27.57
C GLY A 193 0.72 8.37 -26.73
N GLU A 194 0.02 9.29 -27.41
CA GLU A 194 -0.84 10.29 -26.78
C GLU A 194 -1.97 9.69 -25.93
N LEU A 195 -2.50 8.52 -26.29
CA LEU A 195 -3.56 7.86 -25.53
C LEU A 195 -3.07 7.39 -24.15
N THR A 196 -1.94 6.69 -24.11
CA THR A 196 -1.28 6.27 -22.87
C THR A 196 -0.88 7.49 -22.04
N ARG A 197 -0.33 8.51 -22.70
CA ARG A 197 0.06 9.78 -22.05
C ARG A 197 -1.10 10.47 -21.36
N LYS A 198 -2.29 10.53 -21.96
CA LYS A 198 -3.49 11.10 -21.32
C LYS A 198 -3.88 10.37 -20.04
N VAL A 199 -3.86 9.03 -20.05
CA VAL A 199 -4.20 8.21 -18.89
C VAL A 199 -3.17 8.41 -17.77
N VAL A 200 -1.88 8.34 -18.08
CA VAL A 200 -0.80 8.49 -17.09
C VAL A 200 -0.75 9.91 -16.53
N LYS A 201 -0.93 10.93 -17.39
CA LYS A 201 -1.08 12.32 -16.95
C LYS A 201 -2.23 12.46 -15.97
N ARG A 202 -3.40 11.85 -16.27
CA ARG A 202 -4.55 11.91 -15.37
C ARG A 202 -4.30 11.22 -14.04
N ALA A 203 -3.64 10.06 -14.04
CA ALA A 203 -3.23 9.39 -12.80
C ALA A 203 -2.33 10.30 -11.93
N GLY A 204 -1.39 11.02 -12.54
CA GLY A 204 -0.57 12.02 -11.87
C GLY A 204 -1.38 13.18 -11.29
N GLU A 205 -2.40 13.68 -12.00
CA GLU A 205 -3.29 14.76 -11.49
C GLU A 205 -4.16 14.30 -10.32
N LEU A 206 -4.63 13.05 -10.37
CA LEU A 206 -5.33 12.41 -9.26
C LEU A 206 -4.37 12.08 -8.10
N GLY A 207 -3.05 12.08 -8.37
CA GLY A 207 -1.95 11.74 -7.49
C GLY A 207 -2.09 10.32 -6.96
N ILE A 208 -2.29 9.37 -7.88
CA ILE A 208 -2.30 7.94 -7.62
C ILE A 208 -1.12 7.27 -8.35
N PRO A 209 -0.51 6.21 -7.79
CA PRO A 209 0.55 5.47 -8.45
C PRO A 209 0.05 4.70 -9.68
N VAL A 210 0.92 4.57 -10.68
CA VAL A 210 0.72 3.78 -11.90
C VAL A 210 1.72 2.64 -11.90
N ILE A 211 1.27 1.40 -12.01
CA ILE A 211 2.16 0.25 -12.20
C ILE A 211 2.03 -0.26 -13.64
N PHE A 212 3.18 -0.42 -14.29
CA PHE A 212 3.28 -1.00 -15.63
C PHE A 212 3.79 -2.43 -15.53
N ASP A 213 3.12 -3.39 -16.17
CA ASP A 213 3.80 -4.64 -16.53
C ASP A 213 4.93 -4.34 -17.50
N THR A 214 6.14 -4.73 -17.12
CA THR A 214 7.30 -4.62 -18.00
C THR A 214 7.69 -6.01 -18.50
N ARG A 215 8.05 -6.10 -19.78
CA ARG A 215 8.41 -7.39 -20.41
C ARG A 215 9.90 -7.52 -20.70
N ASN A 216 10.57 -6.40 -20.92
CA ASN A 216 11.99 -6.30 -21.25
C ASN A 216 12.47 -4.87 -21.03
N ILE A 217 13.78 -4.65 -21.17
CA ILE A 217 14.38 -3.34 -20.98
C ILE A 217 13.89 -2.28 -21.97
N GLY A 218 13.52 -2.67 -23.20
CA GLY A 218 12.92 -1.75 -24.17
C GLY A 218 11.61 -1.14 -23.66
N THR A 219 10.82 -1.91 -22.91
CA THR A 219 9.59 -1.44 -22.25
C THR A 219 9.92 -0.36 -21.21
N VAL A 220 10.96 -0.58 -20.41
CA VAL A 220 11.43 0.38 -19.39
C VAL A 220 11.86 1.71 -20.03
N ILE A 221 12.63 1.65 -21.13
CA ILE A 221 13.09 2.83 -21.86
C ILE A 221 11.90 3.66 -22.39
N ARG A 222 10.88 3.00 -22.95
CA ARG A 222 9.66 3.67 -23.43
C ARG A 222 8.86 4.31 -22.30
N ILE A 223 8.71 3.63 -21.16
CA ILE A 223 8.05 4.19 -19.98
C ILE A 223 8.81 5.42 -19.44
N LYS A 224 10.14 5.35 -19.38
CA LYS A 224 10.98 6.50 -19.01
C LYS A 224 10.77 7.69 -19.95
N SER A 225 10.79 7.45 -21.26
CA SER A 225 10.50 8.48 -22.28
C SER A 225 9.12 9.09 -22.11
N LEU A 226 8.10 8.27 -21.81
CA LEU A 226 6.76 8.77 -21.50
C LEU A 226 6.76 9.70 -20.27
N VAL A 227 7.41 9.31 -19.18
CA VAL A 227 7.53 10.14 -17.96
C VAL A 227 8.26 11.45 -18.27
N GLU A 228 9.35 11.40 -19.02
CA GLU A 228 10.09 12.59 -19.46
C GLU A 228 9.22 13.52 -20.32
N SER A 229 8.39 12.98 -21.21
CA SER A 229 7.47 13.78 -22.03
C SER A 229 6.39 14.51 -21.19
N ILE A 230 5.95 13.91 -20.08
CA ILE A 230 5.02 14.55 -19.14
C ILE A 230 5.76 15.60 -18.31
N ARG A 231 6.98 15.28 -17.85
CA ARG A 231 7.82 16.19 -17.07
C ARG A 231 8.18 17.47 -17.84
N ASN A 232 8.46 17.34 -19.13
CA ASN A 232 8.90 18.44 -19.98
C ASN A 232 7.75 19.25 -20.60
N ASP A 233 6.48 18.84 -20.41
CA ASP A 233 5.32 19.63 -20.84
C ASP A 233 4.93 20.65 -19.74
N PRO A 234 5.00 21.97 -20.00
CA PRO A 234 4.62 23.00 -19.05
C PRO A 234 3.17 22.87 -18.53
N ASN A 235 2.27 22.26 -19.30
CA ASN A 235 0.87 22.05 -18.93
C ASN A 235 0.66 20.84 -17.99
N CYS A 236 1.72 20.08 -17.71
CA CYS A 236 1.69 18.88 -16.88
C CYS A 236 2.25 19.10 -15.47
N GLY A 237 2.49 20.34 -15.05
CA GLY A 237 3.08 20.66 -13.73
C GLY A 237 2.33 20.03 -12.53
N THR A 238 0.99 19.96 -12.58
CA THR A 238 0.21 19.26 -11.54
C THR A 238 0.36 17.75 -11.64
N ALA A 239 0.32 17.20 -12.86
CA ALA A 239 0.47 15.77 -13.09
C ALA A 239 1.82 15.25 -12.58
N ILE A 240 2.92 15.91 -12.94
CA ILE A 240 4.27 15.45 -12.59
C ILE A 240 4.54 15.50 -11.09
N ARG A 241 3.93 16.42 -10.34
CA ARG A 241 4.06 16.47 -8.87
C ARG A 241 3.45 15.24 -8.20
N GLY A 242 2.29 14.80 -8.69
CA GLY A 242 1.60 13.62 -8.17
C GLY A 242 2.00 12.29 -8.82
N LEU A 243 2.72 12.32 -9.95
CA LEU A 243 3.05 11.12 -10.71
C LEU A 243 4.02 10.21 -9.95
N ARG A 244 3.65 8.94 -9.85
CA ARG A 244 4.49 7.85 -9.35
C ARG A 244 4.29 6.67 -10.30
N VAL A 245 5.36 6.11 -10.82
CA VAL A 245 5.38 5.02 -11.80
C VAL A 245 6.19 3.87 -11.24
N ILE A 246 5.57 2.69 -11.18
CA ILE A 246 6.17 1.44 -10.71
C ILE A 246 6.42 0.57 -11.93
N LEU A 247 7.67 0.14 -12.09
CA LEU A 247 8.11 -0.82 -13.08
C LEU A 247 8.00 -2.22 -12.46
N ALA A 248 6.93 -2.94 -12.80
CA ALA A 248 6.73 -4.32 -12.31
C ALA A 248 7.80 -5.26 -12.86
N HIS A 249 8.03 -6.38 -12.20
CA HIS A 249 8.94 -7.44 -12.67
C HIS A 249 10.39 -6.96 -12.86
N CYS A 250 10.73 -5.84 -12.20
CA CYS A 250 11.86 -4.94 -12.39
C CYS A 250 12.45 -4.90 -13.82
N GLY A 251 11.60 -4.83 -14.85
CA GLY A 251 12.05 -4.70 -16.22
C GLY A 251 12.50 -5.99 -16.92
N MET A 252 12.40 -7.15 -16.23
CA MET A 252 12.87 -8.49 -16.62
C MET A 252 14.34 -8.56 -17.09
N SER A 253 15.15 -7.59 -16.71
CA SER A 253 16.61 -7.60 -16.87
C SER A 253 17.21 -6.83 -15.69
N PRO A 254 17.17 -7.42 -14.47
CA PRO A 254 17.47 -6.72 -13.21
C PRO A 254 18.87 -6.10 -13.14
N GLY A 255 19.83 -6.59 -13.93
CA GLY A 255 21.19 -6.06 -14.00
C GLY A 255 21.43 -5.02 -15.10
N ASP A 256 20.42 -4.70 -15.92
CA ASP A 256 20.61 -3.80 -17.06
C ASP A 256 20.79 -2.34 -16.59
N PRO A 257 21.84 -1.62 -17.04
CA PRO A 257 22.07 -0.22 -16.66
C PRO A 257 20.89 0.72 -16.92
N HIS A 258 20.11 0.49 -17.98
CA HIS A 258 18.99 1.37 -18.34
C HIS A 258 17.85 1.32 -17.31
N LEU A 259 17.73 0.22 -16.56
CA LEU A 259 16.78 0.13 -15.45
C LEU A 259 17.16 1.16 -14.38
N PHE A 260 18.43 1.18 -13.98
CA PHE A 260 18.92 2.11 -12.95
C PHE A 260 18.94 3.56 -13.43
N ASP A 261 19.15 3.79 -14.72
CA ASP A 261 18.99 5.12 -15.31
C ASP A 261 17.53 5.60 -15.26
N ALA A 262 16.55 4.70 -15.39
CA ALA A 262 15.14 5.04 -15.17
C ALA A 262 14.84 5.30 -13.69
N LEU A 263 15.37 4.47 -12.78
CA LEU A 263 15.14 4.59 -11.34
C LEU A 263 15.74 5.86 -10.71
N ARG A 264 16.67 6.53 -11.40
CA ARG A 264 17.14 7.88 -11.02
C ARG A 264 16.04 8.93 -11.06
N ASP A 265 15.02 8.76 -11.89
CA ASP A 265 13.89 9.70 -11.93
C ASP A 265 13.10 9.59 -10.60
N PRO A 266 12.81 10.71 -9.90
CA PRO A 266 12.11 10.67 -8.60
C PRO A 266 10.70 10.08 -8.66
N ALA A 267 10.07 10.06 -9.84
CA ALA A 267 8.75 9.49 -10.05
C ALA A 267 8.79 7.98 -10.36
N ILE A 268 9.94 7.38 -10.66
CA ILE A 268 10.04 5.97 -11.09
C ILE A 268 10.58 5.08 -9.96
N PHE A 269 9.95 3.92 -9.80
CA PHE A 269 10.23 2.89 -8.80
C PHE A 269 10.27 1.51 -9.46
N ALA A 270 10.99 0.57 -8.86
CA ALA A 270 11.04 -0.83 -9.26
C ALA A 270 10.17 -1.68 -8.33
N GLU A 271 9.65 -2.79 -8.84
CA GLU A 271 8.93 -3.79 -8.08
C GLU A 271 9.50 -5.19 -8.39
N THR A 272 9.55 -6.09 -7.40
CA THR A 272 10.38 -7.31 -7.42
C THR A 272 9.69 -8.58 -7.88
N SER A 273 8.42 -8.56 -8.27
CA SER A 273 7.71 -9.80 -8.64
C SER A 273 8.44 -10.51 -9.77
N THR A 274 8.26 -11.83 -9.88
CA THR A 274 8.92 -12.70 -10.86
C THR A 274 10.43 -12.92 -10.69
N LEU A 275 11.14 -12.13 -9.88
CA LEU A 275 12.56 -12.37 -9.61
C LEU A 275 12.78 -13.67 -8.85
N HIS A 276 13.76 -14.44 -9.29
CA HIS A 276 14.11 -15.75 -8.72
C HIS A 276 15.61 -16.00 -8.89
N ASP A 277 16.14 -16.93 -8.10
CA ASP A 277 17.52 -17.37 -8.18
C ASP A 277 18.53 -16.21 -8.23
N LEU A 278 19.31 -16.11 -9.32
CA LEU A 278 20.37 -15.11 -9.50
C LEU A 278 19.85 -13.72 -9.84
N ASP A 279 18.58 -13.57 -10.25
CA ASP A 279 18.00 -12.26 -10.53
C ASP A 279 17.88 -11.40 -9.27
N VAL A 280 17.59 -12.04 -8.13
CA VAL A 280 17.42 -11.39 -6.84
C VAL A 280 18.69 -10.64 -6.39
N PRO A 281 19.86 -11.28 -6.21
CA PRO A 281 21.09 -10.58 -5.85
C PRO A 281 21.49 -9.52 -6.89
N VAL A 282 21.35 -9.83 -8.19
CA VAL A 282 21.74 -8.90 -9.27
C VAL A 282 21.00 -7.57 -9.17
N LEU A 283 19.69 -7.58 -8.89
CA LEU A 283 18.92 -6.34 -8.72
C LEU A 283 19.48 -5.50 -7.56
N PHE A 284 19.65 -6.10 -6.38
CA PHE A 284 20.01 -5.36 -5.17
C PHE A 284 21.45 -4.87 -5.19
N GLU A 285 22.40 -5.69 -5.65
CA GLU A 285 23.80 -5.31 -5.82
C GLU A 285 23.94 -4.15 -6.82
N SER A 286 23.26 -4.26 -7.96
CA SER A 286 23.25 -3.19 -8.98
C SER A 286 22.58 -1.91 -8.48
N ALA A 287 21.52 -2.01 -7.67
CA ALA A 287 20.88 -0.85 -7.06
C ALA A 287 21.83 -0.13 -6.10
N ILE A 288 22.52 -0.87 -5.23
CA ILE A 288 23.51 -0.32 -4.30
C ILE A 288 24.63 0.37 -5.08
N GLU A 289 25.18 -0.27 -6.10
CA GLU A 289 26.30 0.27 -6.89
C GLU A 289 25.90 1.55 -7.65
N ARG A 290 24.73 1.53 -8.30
CA ARG A 290 24.34 2.55 -9.30
C ARG A 290 23.48 3.67 -8.74
N LEU A 291 22.71 3.39 -7.69
CA LEU A 291 21.83 4.36 -7.02
C LEU A 291 22.39 4.81 -5.66
N GLY A 292 23.22 4.00 -4.99
CA GLY A 292 23.74 4.32 -3.65
C GLY A 292 24.65 5.55 -3.58
N ARG A 293 25.13 6.05 -4.73
CA ARG A 293 25.89 7.32 -4.83
C ARG A 293 25.00 8.56 -4.96
N LEU A 294 23.68 8.38 -5.04
CA LEU A 294 22.71 9.47 -5.10
C LEU A 294 22.38 9.93 -3.68
N GLY A 295 22.00 11.20 -3.50
CA GLY A 295 21.59 11.74 -2.20
C GLY A 295 20.31 11.13 -1.61
N THR A 296 19.66 10.20 -2.31
CA THR A 296 18.47 9.45 -1.87
C THR A 296 18.86 7.98 -1.63
N PRO A 297 18.42 7.35 -0.53
CA PRO A 297 18.69 5.94 -0.28
C PRO A 297 18.17 5.05 -1.43
N TRP A 298 19.03 4.19 -1.97
CA TRP A 298 18.68 3.27 -3.07
C TRP A 298 17.47 2.39 -2.72
N SER A 299 17.31 2.03 -1.45
CA SER A 299 16.23 1.17 -0.95
C SER A 299 14.86 1.84 -1.01
N GLU A 300 14.76 3.16 -1.14
CA GLU A 300 13.50 3.89 -1.34
C GLU A 300 12.92 3.72 -2.76
N LYS A 301 13.67 3.08 -3.67
CA LYS A 301 13.28 2.89 -5.07
C LYS A 301 12.70 1.53 -5.38
N ILE A 302 12.69 0.59 -4.44
CA ILE A 302 12.36 -0.82 -4.71
C ILE A 302 11.19 -1.26 -3.83
N LEU A 303 10.18 -1.89 -4.43
CA LEU A 303 9.00 -2.42 -3.77
C LEU A 303 8.97 -3.93 -3.86
N PHE A 304 8.54 -4.59 -2.79
CA PHE A 304 8.22 -6.00 -2.83
C PHE A 304 6.85 -6.27 -3.48
N GLY A 305 6.75 -7.33 -4.28
CA GLY A 305 5.48 -7.86 -4.78
C GLY A 305 5.61 -9.27 -5.34
N THR A 306 4.46 -9.93 -5.55
CA THR A 306 4.42 -11.39 -5.80
C THR A 306 4.00 -11.77 -7.22
N ASP A 307 3.20 -10.95 -7.90
CA ASP A 307 2.48 -11.28 -9.13
C ASP A 307 1.62 -12.56 -9.01
N TYR A 308 1.12 -12.83 -7.79
CA TYR A 308 0.18 -13.94 -7.59
C TYR A 308 -1.10 -13.64 -8.38
N SER A 309 -1.69 -14.60 -9.10
CA SER A 309 -1.51 -16.05 -8.98
C SER A 309 -0.60 -16.71 -10.00
N PHE A 310 0.13 -15.95 -10.80
CA PHE A 310 0.96 -16.55 -11.86
C PHE A 310 2.18 -17.25 -11.25
N LEU A 311 2.70 -16.68 -10.17
CA LEU A 311 3.89 -17.12 -9.47
C LEU A 311 3.60 -17.25 -7.97
N SER A 312 4.39 -18.07 -7.26
CA SER A 312 4.08 -18.40 -5.87
C SER A 312 5.29 -18.42 -4.95
N ILE A 313 6.37 -19.13 -5.29
CA ILE A 313 7.49 -19.37 -4.36
C ILE A 313 8.57 -18.28 -4.45
N GLN A 314 8.69 -17.60 -5.60
CA GLN A 314 9.70 -16.55 -5.84
C GLN A 314 9.73 -15.45 -4.78
N ALA A 315 8.55 -15.12 -4.24
CA ALA A 315 8.40 -14.16 -3.16
C ALA A 315 9.23 -14.54 -1.90
N ALA A 316 9.37 -15.84 -1.61
CA ALA A 316 10.19 -16.33 -0.51
C ALA A 316 11.68 -16.10 -0.78
N ASP A 317 12.15 -16.26 -2.02
CA ASP A 317 13.56 -16.03 -2.39
C ASP A 317 13.97 -14.58 -2.14
N VAL A 318 13.11 -13.63 -2.52
CA VAL A 318 13.33 -12.19 -2.25
C VAL A 318 13.38 -11.93 -0.74
N ILE A 319 12.39 -12.40 0.03
CA ILE A 319 12.36 -12.18 1.48
C ILE A 319 13.59 -12.80 2.15
N LEU A 320 13.93 -14.04 1.83
CA LEU A 320 15.05 -14.74 2.46
C LEU A 320 16.40 -14.17 2.04
N TYR A 321 16.55 -13.71 0.81
CA TYR A 321 17.75 -12.98 0.40
C TYR A 321 17.94 -11.71 1.23
N LEU A 322 16.89 -10.90 1.40
CA LEU A 322 16.92 -9.68 2.22
C LEU A 322 17.28 -9.95 3.70
N LEU A 323 16.99 -11.15 4.20
CA LEU A 323 17.35 -11.59 5.56
C LEU A 323 18.72 -12.31 5.63
N SER A 324 19.36 -12.53 4.49
CA SER A 324 20.61 -13.30 4.39
C SER A 324 21.85 -12.46 4.65
N ARG A 325 22.97 -13.14 4.91
CA ARG A 325 24.31 -12.53 5.03
C ARG A 325 24.80 -11.93 3.71
N LYS A 326 24.24 -12.34 2.57
CA LYS A 326 24.63 -11.84 1.24
C LYS A 326 24.03 -10.48 0.93
N PHE A 327 22.91 -10.14 1.58
CA PHE A 327 22.32 -8.82 1.41
C PHE A 327 23.18 -7.76 2.10
N SER A 328 23.63 -6.78 1.32
CA SER A 328 24.53 -5.72 1.81
C SER A 328 23.82 -4.53 2.46
N GLY A 329 22.48 -4.53 2.45
CA GLY A 329 21.66 -3.48 3.08
C GLY A 329 21.41 -3.73 4.57
N THR A 330 20.71 -2.78 5.20
CA THR A 330 20.32 -2.85 6.61
C THR A 330 18.92 -3.43 6.80
N LEU A 331 18.56 -3.82 8.02
CA LEU A 331 17.18 -4.22 8.35
C LEU A 331 16.17 -3.07 8.10
N THR A 332 16.61 -1.83 8.17
CA THR A 332 15.83 -0.65 7.79
C THR A 332 15.59 -0.58 6.28
N ASP A 333 16.58 -0.92 5.47
CA ASP A 333 16.40 -1.08 4.02
C ASP A 333 15.43 -2.22 3.70
N VAL A 334 15.55 -3.35 4.41
CA VAL A 334 14.61 -4.48 4.31
C VAL A 334 13.18 -4.01 4.58
N GLN A 335 12.95 -3.25 5.66
CA GLN A 335 11.61 -2.75 5.99
C GLN A 335 11.07 -1.74 4.96
N ARG A 336 11.91 -0.88 4.39
CA ARG A 336 11.50 0.01 3.29
C ARG A 336 11.04 -0.80 2.08
N ILE A 337 11.85 -1.77 1.65
CA ILE A 337 11.59 -2.61 0.47
C ILE A 337 10.34 -3.47 0.68
N LEU A 338 10.24 -4.16 1.81
CA LEU A 338 9.16 -5.11 2.08
C LEU A 338 7.81 -4.44 2.31
N GLY A 339 7.75 -3.16 2.70
CA GLY A 339 6.45 -2.54 2.94
C GLY A 339 6.43 -1.02 3.00
N GLY A 340 7.49 -0.38 3.50
CA GLY A 340 7.49 1.07 3.70
C GLY A 340 7.24 1.87 2.42
N ASN A 341 7.89 1.49 1.32
CA ASN A 341 7.75 2.17 0.03
C ASN A 341 6.33 2.01 -0.55
N ALA A 342 5.76 0.80 -0.47
CA ALA A 342 4.40 0.55 -0.95
C ALA A 342 3.39 1.38 -0.17
N LEU A 343 3.48 1.40 1.17
CA LEU A 343 2.62 2.22 2.04
C LEU A 343 2.73 3.71 1.71
N MET A 344 3.95 4.21 1.48
CA MET A 344 4.21 5.59 1.09
C MET A 344 3.54 5.94 -0.25
N LEU A 345 3.60 5.05 -1.25
CA LEU A 345 2.98 5.29 -2.56
C LEU A 345 1.45 5.28 -2.50
N VAL A 346 0.86 4.53 -1.57
CA VAL A 346 -0.60 4.48 -1.39
C VAL A 346 -1.10 5.31 -0.22
N GLN A 347 -0.31 6.21 0.39
CA GLN A 347 -0.59 6.88 1.68
C GLN A 347 -1.85 7.77 1.79
N ARG A 348 -2.66 7.87 0.74
CA ARG A 348 -3.89 8.69 0.73
C ARG A 348 -5.11 7.85 1.13
N PRO A 349 -5.74 8.09 2.29
CA PRO A 349 -6.91 7.33 2.71
C PRO A 349 -8.04 7.32 1.69
N PHE A 350 -8.89 6.31 1.77
CA PHE A 350 -10.07 6.20 0.91
C PHE A 350 -10.93 7.47 0.98
N ALA A 351 -11.35 7.98 -0.17
CA ALA A 351 -12.31 9.06 -0.28
C ALA A 351 -12.99 9.02 -1.66
N THR A 352 -14.27 9.41 -1.72
CA THR A 352 -14.97 9.62 -2.98
C THR A 352 -15.44 11.07 -3.11
N THR A 353 -15.89 11.48 -4.29
CA THR A 353 -16.55 12.78 -4.48
C THR A 353 -17.95 12.84 -3.88
N GLY A 354 -18.47 11.71 -3.38
CA GLY A 354 -19.81 11.61 -2.80
C GLY A 354 -19.89 12.05 -1.34
N GLY A 355 -18.78 12.12 -0.60
CA GLY A 355 -18.80 12.43 0.83
C GLY A 355 -19.41 13.79 1.14
N ALA A 356 -20.39 13.85 2.05
CA ALA A 356 -20.93 15.12 2.54
C ALA A 356 -19.88 15.89 3.37
N PRO A 357 -19.72 17.21 3.15
CA PRO A 357 -18.76 18.00 3.91
C PRO A 357 -19.18 18.09 5.39
N THR A 358 -18.24 17.80 6.28
CA THR A 358 -18.41 17.92 7.74
C THR A 358 -17.27 18.77 8.31
N PRO A 359 -17.55 19.75 9.19
CA PRO A 359 -16.51 20.50 9.88
C PRO A 359 -15.59 19.54 10.66
N PRO A 360 -14.25 19.71 10.58
CA PRO A 360 -13.35 18.88 11.34
C PRO A 360 -13.51 19.13 12.84
N VAL A 361 -13.52 18.06 13.64
CA VAL A 361 -13.52 18.14 15.10
C VAL A 361 -12.41 17.25 15.65
N GLU A 362 -11.85 17.62 16.80
CA GLU A 362 -10.85 16.84 17.51
C GLU A 362 -11.25 16.61 18.96
N TYR A 363 -11.12 15.38 19.42
CA TYR A 363 -11.30 14.99 20.80
C TYR A 363 -9.99 14.48 21.37
N VAL A 364 -9.62 14.96 22.55
CA VAL A 364 -8.36 14.60 23.22
C VAL A 364 -8.67 14.06 24.61
N CYS A 365 -8.08 12.92 24.96
CA CYS A 365 -8.14 12.39 26.33
C CYS A 365 -6.80 11.73 26.72
N LEU A 366 -6.61 11.41 28.00
CA LEU A 366 -5.42 10.68 28.47
C LEU A 366 -5.66 9.17 28.40
N ASP A 367 -4.75 8.40 27.82
CA ASP A 367 -4.85 6.96 27.66
C ASP A 367 -3.50 6.27 27.97
N ASN A 368 -3.22 6.12 29.26
CA ASN A 368 -1.94 5.58 29.76
C ASN A 368 -1.71 4.11 29.40
N ASP A 369 -2.78 3.31 29.39
CA ASP A 369 -2.73 1.87 29.21
C ASP A 369 -3.28 1.40 27.85
N GLY A 370 -3.78 2.33 27.01
CA GLY A 370 -4.39 2.00 25.73
C GLY A 370 -5.85 1.53 25.85
N SER A 371 -6.41 1.47 27.06
CA SER A 371 -7.76 0.97 27.30
C SER A 371 -8.83 1.83 26.63
N ARG A 372 -8.61 3.15 26.53
CA ARG A 372 -9.58 4.07 25.93
C ARG A 372 -9.57 3.96 24.41
N GLN A 373 -8.40 3.80 23.81
CA GLN A 373 -8.28 3.50 22.39
C GLN A 373 -9.00 2.20 22.06
N ILE A 374 -8.76 1.13 22.82
CA ILE A 374 -9.43 -0.16 22.63
C ILE A 374 -10.96 -0.03 22.77
N LEU A 375 -11.44 0.74 23.75
CA LEU A 375 -12.87 1.01 23.94
C LEU A 375 -13.49 1.71 22.73
N LEU A 376 -12.84 2.76 22.22
CA LEU A 376 -13.28 3.47 21.01
C LEU A 376 -13.30 2.54 19.80
N GLU A 377 -12.22 1.79 19.58
CA GLU A 377 -12.10 0.83 18.48
C GLU A 377 -13.20 -0.24 18.53
N ASN A 378 -13.51 -0.80 19.71
CA ASN A 378 -14.59 -1.78 19.87
C ASN A 378 -15.95 -1.19 19.48
N SER A 379 -16.16 0.09 19.74
CA SER A 379 -17.40 0.80 19.40
C SER A 379 -17.54 1.00 17.90
N LEU A 380 -16.45 1.41 17.24
CA LEU A 380 -16.40 1.53 15.79
C LEU A 380 -16.57 0.17 15.12
N LEU A 381 -15.96 -0.90 15.66
CA LEU A 381 -16.18 -2.27 15.19
C LEU A 381 -17.64 -2.71 15.37
N SER A 382 -18.32 -2.30 16.45
CA SER A 382 -19.75 -2.55 16.62
C SER A 382 -20.58 -1.88 15.51
N LEU A 383 -20.28 -0.63 15.16
CA LEU A 383 -20.94 0.05 14.03
C LEU A 383 -20.70 -0.68 12.69
N ILE A 384 -19.47 -1.15 12.48
CA ILE A 384 -19.08 -1.88 11.27
C ILE A 384 -19.79 -3.24 11.18
N THR A 385 -19.91 -3.95 12.30
CA THR A 385 -20.53 -5.28 12.31
C THR A 385 -22.06 -5.25 12.29
N GLN A 386 -22.67 -4.14 12.68
CA GLN A 386 -24.12 -3.88 12.53
C GLN A 386 -24.55 -3.54 11.10
N ASP A 387 -23.60 -3.49 10.15
CA ASP A 387 -23.86 -3.30 8.72
C ASP A 387 -24.47 -1.92 8.37
N VAL A 388 -24.33 -0.93 9.26
CA VAL A 388 -24.79 0.46 9.03
C VAL A 388 -23.69 1.28 8.33
N TRP A 389 -22.45 1.07 8.74
CA TRP A 389 -21.25 1.72 8.21
C TRP A 389 -20.26 0.67 7.73
N ASP A 390 -19.73 0.84 6.52
CA ASP A 390 -18.61 0.03 6.03
C ASP A 390 -17.28 0.68 6.41
N LEU A 391 -16.32 -0.15 6.80
CA LEU A 391 -14.92 0.25 6.81
C LEU A 391 -14.38 0.18 5.38
N SER A 392 -14.12 1.33 4.77
CA SER A 392 -13.62 1.45 3.39
C SER A 392 -12.10 1.48 3.29
N SER A 393 -11.41 1.90 4.33
CA SER A 393 -9.97 1.67 4.47
C SER A 393 -9.52 1.78 5.92
N LEU A 394 -8.47 1.05 6.26
CA LEU A 394 -7.58 1.35 7.39
C LEU A 394 -6.31 1.93 6.78
N ASP A 395 -5.74 3.01 7.30
CA ASP A 395 -4.50 3.60 6.76
C ASP A 395 -3.57 3.99 7.89
N LEU A 396 -2.41 3.32 7.95
CA LEU A 396 -1.44 3.50 9.04
C LEU A 396 -0.64 4.78 8.82
N MET A 397 -0.33 5.46 9.91
CA MET A 397 0.57 6.60 9.84
C MET A 397 2.01 6.13 9.59
N LEU A 398 2.76 6.92 8.82
CA LEU A 398 4.14 6.64 8.39
C LEU A 398 5.06 7.79 8.79
N PRO A 399 6.38 7.56 8.94
CA PRO A 399 7.36 8.61 9.05
C PRO A 399 7.38 9.44 7.76
N PRO A 400 7.76 10.72 7.84
CA PRO A 400 8.02 11.55 6.67
C PRO A 400 9.01 10.91 5.69
N ASN A 401 8.89 11.26 4.41
CA ASN A 401 9.79 10.76 3.38
C ASN A 401 11.27 11.05 3.72
N GLY A 402 12.15 10.07 3.52
CA GLY A 402 13.56 10.17 3.89
C GLY A 402 13.88 10.11 5.38
N THR A 403 12.89 9.95 6.26
CA THR A 403 13.08 9.94 7.73
C THR A 403 12.74 8.58 8.38
N TRP A 404 12.70 7.51 7.58
CA TRP A 404 12.40 6.17 8.11
C TRP A 404 13.42 5.80 9.20
N PRO A 405 12.95 5.43 10.41
CA PRO A 405 13.82 5.21 11.56
C PRO A 405 14.51 3.85 11.51
N GLU A 406 15.57 3.70 12.30
CA GLU A 406 16.14 2.37 12.59
C GLU A 406 15.13 1.49 13.35
N LEU A 407 15.12 0.21 13.02
CA LEU A 407 14.21 -0.75 13.65
C LEU A 407 14.58 -0.97 15.11
N SER A 408 13.56 -0.98 15.97
CA SER A 408 13.71 -1.30 17.39
C SER A 408 13.36 -2.76 17.66
N PRO A 409 14.12 -3.48 18.50
CA PRO A 409 13.76 -4.84 18.86
C PRO A 409 12.45 -4.86 19.66
N ILE A 410 11.72 -5.99 19.64
CA ILE A 410 10.45 -6.19 20.34
C ILE A 410 10.60 -5.91 21.84
N SER A 411 11.73 -6.28 22.43
CA SER A 411 12.07 -6.00 23.84
C SER A 411 12.16 -4.50 24.17
N ARG A 412 12.27 -3.64 23.16
CA ARG A 412 12.29 -2.16 23.25
C ARG A 412 11.11 -1.52 22.50
N GLY A 413 9.99 -2.25 22.39
CA GLY A 413 8.75 -1.75 21.78
C GLY A 413 8.51 -2.19 20.34
N GLY A 414 9.52 -2.75 19.64
CA GLY A 414 9.31 -3.40 18.34
C GLY A 414 8.90 -2.47 17.20
N PHE A 415 9.24 -1.17 17.30
CA PHE A 415 8.87 -0.19 16.29
C PHE A 415 9.66 -0.40 14.99
N ASN A 416 8.95 -0.41 13.87
CA ASN A 416 9.50 -0.68 12.54
C ASN A 416 9.28 0.45 11.54
N GLY A 417 8.92 1.64 12.02
CA GLY A 417 8.55 2.76 11.16
C GLY A 417 7.08 2.75 10.72
N VAL A 418 6.28 1.74 11.06
CA VAL A 418 4.83 1.77 10.84
C VAL A 418 4.12 1.98 12.17
N TYR A 419 3.33 3.05 12.29
CA TYR A 419 2.61 3.36 13.53
C TYR A 419 1.31 2.56 13.60
N LEU A 420 1.34 1.44 14.34
CA LEU A 420 0.18 0.54 14.47
C LEU A 420 -0.92 1.08 15.40
N ASP A 421 -0.58 2.06 16.25
CA ASP A 421 -1.47 2.73 17.21
C ASP A 421 -1.93 4.11 16.73
N SER A 422 -1.51 4.53 15.52
CA SER A 422 -1.90 5.79 14.91
C SER A 422 -2.28 5.56 13.46
N TYR A 423 -3.54 5.80 13.12
CA TYR A 423 -4.09 5.42 11.82
C TYR A 423 -5.39 6.17 11.52
N VAL A 424 -5.82 6.10 10.26
CA VAL A 424 -7.07 6.65 9.76
C VAL A 424 -7.99 5.50 9.39
N LEU A 425 -9.21 5.49 9.93
CA LEU A 425 -10.29 4.65 9.46
C LEU A 425 -11.18 5.49 8.54
N SER A 426 -11.43 5.02 7.33
CA SER A 426 -12.40 5.63 6.44
C SER A 426 -13.71 4.87 6.55
N LEU A 427 -14.74 5.49 7.11
CA LEU A 427 -16.07 4.89 7.28
C LEU A 427 -17.03 5.49 6.27
N ARG A 428 -17.78 4.63 5.57
CA ARG A 428 -18.81 5.03 4.60
C ARG A 428 -20.16 4.46 5.02
N ALA A 429 -21.18 5.31 5.07
CA ALA A 429 -22.53 4.86 5.36
C ALA A 429 -23.04 3.98 4.21
N ARG A 430 -23.74 2.89 4.54
CA ARG A 430 -24.33 2.01 3.52
C ARG A 430 -25.52 2.63 2.79
N THR A 431 -26.17 3.58 3.45
CA THR A 431 -27.27 4.36 2.90
C THR A 431 -26.93 5.84 2.95
N GLY A 432 -27.33 6.58 1.91
CA GLY A 432 -26.96 7.98 1.76
C GLY A 432 -25.50 8.18 1.31
N ASN A 433 -25.06 9.44 1.39
CA ASN A 433 -23.78 9.91 0.87
C ASN A 433 -22.89 10.46 1.99
N ARG A 434 -22.75 9.70 3.09
CA ARG A 434 -21.89 10.09 4.22
C ARG A 434 -20.61 9.25 4.23
N GLU A 435 -19.50 9.94 4.33
CA GLU A 435 -18.17 9.39 4.45
C GLU A 435 -17.40 10.21 5.49
N ILE A 436 -16.71 9.54 6.41
CA ILE A 436 -15.99 10.18 7.52
C ILE A 436 -14.63 9.51 7.68
N HIS A 437 -13.58 10.32 7.82
CA HIS A 437 -12.29 9.85 8.31
C HIS A 437 -12.27 9.95 9.84
N VAL A 438 -12.04 8.82 10.51
CA VAL A 438 -11.77 8.74 11.94
C VAL A 438 -10.27 8.56 12.12
N TRP A 439 -9.58 9.63 12.50
CA TRP A 439 -8.14 9.66 12.64
C TRP A 439 -7.75 9.52 14.11
N ILE A 440 -7.29 8.33 14.48
CA ILE A 440 -6.87 7.96 15.83
C ILE A 440 -5.35 8.13 15.93
N ARG A 441 -4.88 8.82 16.96
CA ARG A 441 -3.46 9.08 17.20
C ARG A 441 -3.11 8.92 18.66
N LYS A 442 -2.02 8.21 18.93
CA LYS A 442 -1.34 8.25 20.22
C LYS A 442 -0.28 9.35 20.20
N GLY A 443 -0.48 10.37 21.02
CA GLY A 443 0.43 11.49 21.16
C GLY A 443 1.39 11.31 22.34
N PRO A 444 2.34 12.24 22.51
CA PRO A 444 3.21 12.29 23.68
C PRO A 444 2.42 12.30 24.99
N ASN A 445 3.05 11.88 26.08
CA ASN A 445 2.46 11.85 27.44
C ASN A 445 1.17 11.03 27.53
N SER A 446 1.08 9.95 26.77
CA SER A 446 -0.09 9.07 26.73
C SER A 446 -1.38 9.78 26.32
N SER A 447 -1.32 10.82 25.49
CA SER A 447 -2.53 11.42 24.95
C SER A 447 -3.12 10.54 23.84
N LEU A 448 -4.43 10.35 23.85
CA LEU A 448 -5.20 9.78 22.76
C LEU A 448 -5.99 10.88 22.10
N THR A 449 -5.80 11.04 20.80
CA THR A 449 -6.53 12.01 19.98
C THR A 449 -7.36 11.27 18.95
N CYS A 450 -8.63 11.65 18.82
CA CYS A 450 -9.52 11.19 17.76
C CYS A 450 -10.04 12.41 16.99
N SER A 451 -9.74 12.49 15.71
CA SER A 451 -10.29 13.53 14.83
C SER A 451 -11.31 12.95 13.88
N LEU A 452 -12.42 13.65 13.69
CA LEU A 452 -13.42 13.32 12.66
C LEU A 452 -13.29 14.35 11.55
N LEU A 453 -13.00 13.87 10.34
CA LEU A 453 -12.81 14.72 9.17
C LEU A 453 -13.76 14.33 8.04
N SER A 454 -14.11 15.33 7.23
CA SER A 454 -14.75 15.10 5.93
C SER A 454 -13.80 14.39 4.97
N THR A 455 -14.33 13.47 4.16
CA THR A 455 -13.60 12.90 3.01
C THR A 455 -13.67 13.79 1.77
N SER A 456 -14.61 14.73 1.74
CA SER A 456 -14.76 15.72 0.68
C SER A 456 -14.19 17.08 1.05
N GLY A 457 -13.65 17.79 0.04
CA GLY A 457 -13.07 19.11 0.19
C GLY A 457 -11.69 19.24 -0.46
N MET A 458 -11.09 20.43 -0.35
CA MET A 458 -9.74 20.70 -0.90
C MET A 458 -8.61 20.14 -0.04
N ILE A 459 -8.86 19.85 1.23
CA ILE A 459 -7.86 19.31 2.15
C ILE A 459 -7.92 17.79 2.06
N ARG A 460 -6.94 17.18 1.38
CA ARG A 460 -6.74 15.73 1.37
C ARG A 460 -5.73 15.34 2.44
N LEU A 461 -6.09 14.36 3.26
CA LEU A 461 -5.20 13.79 4.26
C LEU A 461 -4.17 12.86 3.59
N GLU A 462 -2.92 12.94 4.02
CA GLU A 462 -1.88 11.95 3.73
C GLU A 462 -1.41 11.38 5.07
N THR A 463 -1.23 10.06 5.17
CA THR A 463 -0.91 9.40 6.45
C THR A 463 0.56 9.52 6.86
N THR A 464 1.04 10.75 7.02
CA THR A 464 2.40 11.07 7.51
C THR A 464 2.35 11.64 8.93
N GLN A 465 3.06 11.03 9.88
CA GLN A 465 2.81 11.20 11.31
C GLN A 465 3.41 12.49 11.91
N ASN A 466 4.68 12.81 11.61
CA ASN A 466 5.44 13.84 12.35
C ASN A 466 6.59 14.44 11.53
N ALA A 467 6.30 15.04 10.37
CA ALA A 467 7.12 16.16 9.92
C ALA A 467 6.26 17.38 10.14
N SER A 468 6.79 18.37 10.83
CA SER A 468 6.25 19.72 10.95
C SER A 468 6.00 20.45 9.59
N GLN A 469 6.00 19.75 8.46
CA GLN A 469 5.97 20.28 7.10
C GLN A 469 4.98 19.59 6.14
N SER A 470 4.44 18.39 6.44
CA SER A 470 3.62 17.64 5.47
C SER A 470 2.11 17.63 5.75
N ILE A 471 1.67 17.76 7.00
CA ILE A 471 0.24 17.89 7.31
C ILE A 471 -0.19 19.31 6.98
N ASN A 472 -1.30 19.45 6.23
CA ASN A 472 -1.84 20.73 5.82
C ASN A 472 -1.97 21.69 7.02
N PRO A 473 -1.22 22.81 7.07
CA PRO A 473 -1.24 23.74 8.21
C PRO A 473 -2.63 24.30 8.52
N VAL A 474 -3.49 24.40 7.49
CA VAL A 474 -4.89 24.83 7.65
C VAL A 474 -5.70 23.77 8.40
N LEU A 475 -5.51 22.49 8.07
CA LEU A 475 -6.17 21.39 8.79
C LEU A 475 -5.73 21.35 10.24
N MET A 476 -4.43 21.43 10.50
CA MET A 476 -3.90 21.40 11.88
C MET A 476 -4.40 22.56 12.71
N ARG A 477 -4.46 23.77 12.13
CA ARG A 477 -5.04 24.93 12.80
C ARG A 477 -6.53 24.72 13.09
N SER A 478 -7.29 24.23 12.12
CA SER A 478 -8.71 23.97 12.28
C SER A 478 -8.97 22.94 13.38
N LEU A 479 -8.20 21.83 13.42
CA LEU A 479 -8.30 20.82 14.48
C LEU A 479 -7.98 21.40 15.85
N ARG A 480 -6.91 22.21 15.95
CA ARG A 480 -6.53 22.87 17.20
C ARG A 480 -7.60 23.83 17.71
N ASP A 481 -8.21 24.60 16.81
CA ASP A 481 -9.25 25.59 17.15
C ASP A 481 -10.56 24.90 17.60
N HIS A 482 -10.78 23.65 17.19
CA HIS A 482 -11.97 22.84 17.53
C HIS A 482 -11.64 21.60 18.36
N SER A 483 -10.57 21.66 19.16
CA SER A 483 -10.12 20.56 20.02
C SER A 483 -10.85 20.58 21.37
N ILE A 484 -11.46 19.46 21.72
CA ILE A 484 -12.26 19.28 22.94
C ILE A 484 -11.58 18.27 23.85
N ALA A 485 -11.20 18.70 25.05
CA ALA A 485 -10.61 17.82 26.06
C ALA A 485 -11.68 17.04 26.83
N LEU A 486 -11.56 15.71 26.85
CA LEU A 486 -12.49 14.79 27.47
C LEU A 486 -11.85 14.05 28.65
N LYS A 487 -12.64 13.79 29.70
CA LYS A 487 -12.14 13.22 30.95
C LYS A 487 -12.09 11.69 30.89
N THR A 488 -13.12 11.07 30.33
CA THR A 488 -13.26 9.60 30.32
C THR A 488 -13.23 9.03 28.90
N GLY A 489 -12.89 7.75 28.77
CA GLY A 489 -13.00 7.04 27.48
C GLY A 489 -14.44 6.89 27.01
N LYS A 490 -15.41 6.87 27.93
CA LYS A 490 -16.83 6.84 27.61
C LYS A 490 -17.29 8.16 26.99
N ASP A 491 -16.86 9.30 27.52
CA ASP A 491 -17.17 10.60 26.90
C ASP A 491 -16.63 10.67 25.46
N LEU A 492 -15.41 10.14 25.24
CA LEU A 492 -14.81 10.06 23.90
C LEU A 492 -15.65 9.19 22.97
N GLN A 493 -16.04 8.01 23.43
CA GLN A 493 -16.93 7.10 22.71
C GLN A 493 -18.25 7.79 22.35
N ASP A 494 -18.96 8.33 23.35
CA ASP A 494 -20.28 8.95 23.18
C ASP A 494 -20.23 10.13 22.18
N HIS A 495 -19.22 11.00 22.30
CA HIS A 495 -19.03 12.11 21.37
C HIS A 495 -18.71 11.63 19.95
N VAL A 496 -17.81 10.65 19.78
CA VAL A 496 -17.46 10.14 18.45
C VAL A 496 -18.67 9.45 17.80
N LEU A 497 -19.38 8.60 18.56
CA LEU A 497 -20.53 7.84 18.05
C LEU A 497 -21.70 8.73 17.63
N SER A 498 -21.88 9.90 18.27
CA SER A 498 -22.94 10.85 17.89
C SER A 498 -22.87 11.36 16.44
N TYR A 499 -21.73 11.20 15.76
CA TYR A 499 -21.59 11.55 14.34
C TYR A 499 -22.14 10.48 13.39
N PHE A 500 -22.37 9.26 13.90
CA PHE A 500 -22.80 8.07 13.16
C PHE A 500 -24.29 7.76 13.33
N ASP A 501 -24.96 8.46 14.24
CA ASP A 501 -26.41 8.41 14.46
C ASP A 501 -27.22 9.07 13.32
#